data_AF-A0A1Y3EGD9-F1
#
_entry.id   AF-A0A1Y3EGD9-F1
#
_cell.length_a   1.000
_cell.length_b   1.000
_cell.length_c   1.000
_cell.angle_alpha   90.00
_cell.angle_beta   90.00
_cell.angle_gamma   90.00
#
_symmetry.space_group_name_H-M   'P 1'
#
loop_
_entity.id
_entity.type
_entity.pdbx_description
1 polymer ?
#
loop_
_entity_poly.entity_id
_entity_poly.type
_entity_poly.pdbx_seq_one_letter_code
_entity_poly.pdbx_strand_id
1 'polypeptide(L)'
;MKQINNQNLSFNNDDNTSVLHFKFLKGNCTDNKPAILKHILGKRVRKPTHLDSSLNNELLKIATELNYNTVIGKTLCSNDFYEGQARLDGAFCDYSKEEKLQFLQKAHLKGVKNIEMESSCFSAFCTRANVRAAVICVTLLNRLEQDQIDAIDELEEWEQRPVNVVTQYIAHHFNDAYN
;
A
#
# COMPACT_ATOMS: atom_id res chain seq x y z
N MET A 1 8.54 -37.85 12.93
CA MET A 1 7.57 -36.75 13.11
C MET A 1 8.17 -35.73 14.05
N LYS A 2 8.77 -34.66 13.53
CA LYS A 2 9.20 -33.49 14.32
C LYS A 2 8.34 -32.32 13.85
N GLN A 3 7.63 -31.72 14.79
CA GLN A 3 6.88 -30.47 14.60
C GLN A 3 7.83 -29.40 14.09
N ILE A 4 7.46 -28.76 12.98
CA ILE A 4 8.11 -27.54 12.50
C ILE A 4 7.39 -26.39 13.22
N ASN A 5 8.12 -25.74 14.12
CA ASN A 5 7.70 -24.53 14.81
C ASN A 5 7.60 -23.37 13.80
N ASN A 6 6.37 -22.91 13.52
CA ASN A 6 6.09 -21.69 12.76
C ASN A 6 6.25 -20.41 13.62
N GLN A 7 7.34 -20.33 14.38
CA GLN A 7 7.77 -19.10 15.05
C GLN A 7 9.16 -18.80 14.51
N ASN A 8 9.24 -17.84 13.57
CA ASN A 8 10.43 -17.11 13.10
C ASN A 8 10.31 -16.75 11.61
N LEU A 9 9.26 -16.01 11.25
CA LEU A 9 9.35 -15.05 10.14
C LEU A 9 9.37 -13.69 10.82
N SER A 10 10.54 -13.06 10.84
CA SER A 10 10.78 -11.71 11.37
C SER A 10 9.78 -10.73 10.73
N PHE A 11 8.91 -10.17 11.56
CA PHE A 11 7.86 -9.21 11.17
C PHE A 11 8.39 -7.77 11.23
N ASN A 12 9.40 -7.46 10.42
CA ASN A 12 9.88 -6.10 10.25
C ASN A 12 9.82 -5.77 8.76
N ASN A 13 8.92 -4.86 8.38
CA ASN A 13 9.29 -3.94 7.31
C ASN A 13 9.99 -2.81 8.06
N ASP A 14 11.29 -2.67 7.88
CA ASP A 14 12.03 -1.58 8.51
C ASP A 14 11.50 -0.23 8.01
N ASP A 15 11.58 0.80 8.87
CA ASP A 15 11.34 2.20 8.51
C ASP A 15 12.27 2.57 7.34
N ASN A 16 11.74 2.54 6.11
CA ASN A 16 12.35 2.82 4.79
C ASN A 16 11.86 1.88 3.66
N THR A 17 11.06 0.85 3.96
CA THR A 17 10.64 -0.12 2.94
C THR A 17 9.83 0.56 1.82
N SER A 18 10.27 0.42 0.56
CA SER A 18 9.44 0.76 -0.61
C SER A 18 8.39 -0.35 -0.81
N VAL A 19 7.14 -0.01 -1.06
CA VAL A 19 6.06 -1.00 -1.21
C VAL A 19 5.42 -0.84 -2.57
N LEU A 20 5.48 -1.91 -3.37
CA LEU A 20 4.88 -2.03 -4.69
C LEU A 20 3.58 -2.85 -4.61
N HIS A 21 2.53 -2.42 -5.29
CA HIS A 21 1.15 -2.75 -4.90
C HIS A 21 0.54 -3.95 -5.65
N PHE A 22 -0.36 -4.74 -5.02
CA PHE A 22 -1.25 -5.70 -5.73
C PHE A 22 -2.73 -5.86 -5.29
N LYS A 23 -3.25 -5.29 -4.21
CA LYS A 23 -4.70 -5.45 -3.90
C LYS A 23 -5.22 -4.49 -2.84
N PHE A 24 -6.46 -4.03 -2.98
CA PHE A 24 -7.10 -3.15 -2.00
C PHE A 24 -7.93 -3.93 -0.97
N LEU A 25 -7.88 -3.49 0.29
CA LEU A 25 -8.96 -3.71 1.24
C LEU A 25 -9.48 -2.34 1.64
N LYS A 26 -10.77 -2.06 1.44
CA LYS A 26 -11.39 -0.83 1.92
C LYS A 26 -11.96 -1.09 3.30
N GLY A 27 -11.44 -0.46 4.36
CA GLY A 27 -12.05 -0.20 5.70
C GLY A 27 -12.74 -1.33 6.47
N ASN A 28 -12.96 -2.47 5.84
CA ASN A 28 -13.60 -3.68 6.30
C ASN A 28 -12.81 -4.79 5.64
N CYS A 29 -12.02 -5.46 6.45
CA CYS A 29 -11.13 -6.53 6.04
C CYS A 29 -11.85 -7.78 5.47
N THR A 30 -13.15 -7.74 5.15
CA THR A 30 -14.02 -8.92 4.94
C THR A 30 -14.34 -9.25 3.49
N ASP A 31 -14.03 -8.37 2.51
CA ASP A 31 -14.47 -8.57 1.13
C ASP A 31 -13.46 -9.35 0.27
N ASN A 32 -13.88 -10.51 -0.27
CA ASN A 32 -13.05 -11.35 -1.15
C ASN A 32 -12.75 -10.73 -2.53
N LYS A 33 -13.51 -9.70 -2.93
CA LYS A 33 -13.32 -8.95 -4.18
C LYS A 33 -13.05 -7.46 -3.87
N PRO A 34 -11.87 -6.93 -4.21
CA PRO A 34 -11.50 -5.57 -3.88
C PRO A 34 -12.32 -4.57 -4.70
N ALA A 35 -12.97 -3.62 -4.03
CA ALA A 35 -13.81 -2.60 -4.65
C ALA A 35 -13.92 -1.34 -3.78
N ILE A 36 -14.08 -0.19 -4.43
CA ILE A 36 -14.47 1.06 -3.78
C ILE A 36 -15.98 1.28 -3.88
N LEU A 37 -16.60 1.72 -2.78
CA LEU A 37 -17.98 2.20 -2.80
C LEU A 37 -18.03 3.68 -3.21
N LYS A 38 -18.82 4.00 -4.25
CA LYS A 38 -19.13 5.37 -4.69
C LYS A 38 -20.62 5.66 -4.54
N HIS A 39 -20.96 6.92 -4.32
CA HIS A 39 -22.33 7.40 -4.39
C HIS A 39 -22.53 8.11 -5.74
N ILE A 40 -23.46 7.62 -6.56
CA ILE A 40 -23.76 8.17 -7.89
C ILE A 40 -25.25 8.44 -7.93
N LEU A 41 -25.64 9.72 -8.03
CA LEU A 41 -27.05 10.15 -7.98
C LEU A 41 -27.78 9.57 -6.75
N GLY A 42 -27.13 9.63 -5.57
CA GLY A 42 -27.64 9.08 -4.31
C GLY A 42 -27.59 7.55 -4.18
N LYS A 43 -27.21 6.81 -5.24
CA LYS A 43 -27.13 5.34 -5.21
C LYS A 43 -25.75 4.84 -4.85
N ARG A 44 -25.69 3.82 -3.98
CA ARG A 44 -24.48 3.09 -3.60
C ARG A 44 -24.05 2.16 -4.73
N VAL A 45 -22.87 2.41 -5.30
CA VAL A 45 -22.32 1.63 -6.42
C VAL A 45 -20.92 1.14 -6.07
N ARG A 46 -20.70 -0.17 -6.13
CA ARG A 46 -19.36 -0.77 -6.00
C ARG A 46 -18.62 -0.69 -7.34
N LYS A 47 -17.37 -0.24 -7.31
CA LYS A 47 -16.47 -0.22 -8.47
C LYS A 47 -15.25 -1.09 -8.18
N PRO A 48 -14.92 -2.06 -9.06
CA PRO A 48 -13.75 -2.92 -8.87
C PRO A 48 -12.47 -2.10 -8.90
N THR A 49 -11.47 -2.53 -8.13
CA THR A 49 -10.18 -1.85 -8.01
C THR A 49 -9.07 -2.81 -8.45
N HIS A 50 -8.84 -2.87 -9.76
CA HIS A 50 -7.83 -3.74 -10.37
C HIS A 50 -6.56 -2.95 -10.68
N LEU A 51 -5.41 -3.60 -10.53
CA LEU A 51 -4.10 -3.12 -10.97
C LEU A 51 -3.39 -4.23 -11.74
N ASP A 52 -2.54 -3.85 -12.67
CA ASP A 52 -1.96 -4.77 -13.65
C ASP A 52 -0.78 -5.55 -13.05
N SER A 53 -0.92 -6.88 -13.00
CA SER A 53 0.07 -7.76 -12.41
C SER A 53 1.43 -7.76 -13.13
N SER A 54 1.44 -7.60 -14.45
CA SER A 54 2.70 -7.55 -15.21
C SER A 54 3.45 -6.27 -14.89
N LEU A 55 2.74 -5.13 -14.94
CA LEU A 55 3.29 -3.82 -14.66
C LEU A 55 3.92 -3.76 -13.27
N ASN A 56 3.26 -4.32 -12.26
CA ASN A 56 3.82 -4.34 -10.91
C ASN A 56 5.11 -5.19 -10.82
N ASN A 57 5.21 -6.30 -11.56
CA ASN A 57 6.42 -7.12 -11.59
C ASN A 57 7.57 -6.41 -12.33
N GLU A 58 7.27 -5.68 -13.40
CA GLU A 58 8.23 -4.82 -14.11
C GLU A 58 8.81 -3.76 -13.16
N LEU A 59 7.94 -3.07 -12.41
CA LEU A 59 8.35 -2.07 -11.44
C LEU A 59 9.11 -2.66 -10.24
N LEU A 60 8.73 -3.84 -9.75
CA LEU A 60 9.46 -4.56 -8.69
C LEU A 60 10.89 -4.88 -9.14
N LYS A 61 11.06 -5.34 -10.39
CA LYS A 61 12.38 -5.63 -10.95
C LYS A 61 13.27 -4.38 -10.94
N ILE A 62 12.75 -3.25 -11.42
CA ILE A 62 13.48 -1.96 -11.42
C ILE A 62 13.84 -1.53 -10.00
N ALA A 63 12.89 -1.62 -9.07
CA ALA A 63 13.16 -1.27 -7.66
C ALA A 63 14.24 -2.16 -7.04
N THR A 64 14.30 -3.43 -7.43
CA THR A 64 15.34 -4.38 -7.00
C THR A 64 16.71 -4.01 -7.59
N GLU A 65 16.75 -3.62 -8.87
CA GLU A 65 17.98 -3.15 -9.54
C GLU A 65 18.52 -1.85 -8.92
N LEU A 66 17.61 -0.98 -8.43
CA LEU A 66 17.95 0.23 -7.67
C LEU A 66 18.32 -0.05 -6.21
N ASN A 67 18.35 -1.32 -5.77
CA ASN A 67 18.63 -1.76 -4.41
C ASN A 67 17.65 -1.22 -3.35
N TYR A 68 16.41 -0.91 -3.73
CA TYR A 68 15.38 -0.54 -2.77
C TYR A 68 14.74 -1.78 -2.17
N ASN A 69 14.66 -1.83 -0.84
CA ASN A 69 13.88 -2.86 -0.15
C ASN A 69 12.42 -2.75 -0.57
N THR A 70 11.97 -3.68 -1.41
CA THR A 70 10.70 -3.56 -2.11
C THR A 70 9.86 -4.82 -2.00
N VAL A 71 8.60 -4.66 -1.58
CA VAL A 71 7.68 -5.79 -1.44
C VAL A 71 6.41 -5.59 -2.24
N ILE A 72 5.88 -6.70 -2.77
CA ILE A 72 4.53 -6.75 -3.33
C ILE A 72 3.50 -6.94 -2.21
N GLY A 73 2.54 -6.02 -2.07
CA GLY A 73 1.58 -6.04 -0.95
C GLY A 73 0.19 -5.48 -1.26
N LYS A 74 -0.76 -5.76 -0.36
CA LYS A 74 -2.05 -5.07 -0.37
C LYS A 74 -1.92 -3.69 0.28
N THR A 75 -2.74 -2.73 -0.13
CA THR A 75 -2.86 -1.43 0.55
C THR A 75 -4.25 -1.27 1.13
N LEU A 76 -4.30 -0.80 2.37
CA LEU A 76 -5.53 -0.29 2.96
C LEU A 76 -5.70 1.17 2.54
N CYS A 77 -6.74 1.46 1.77
CA CYS A 77 -7.07 2.81 1.35
C CYS A 77 -8.16 3.37 2.28
N SER A 78 -7.82 4.43 3.03
CA SER A 78 -8.68 5.11 3.98
C SER A 78 -9.26 6.40 3.40
N ASN A 79 -10.37 6.89 3.96
CA ASN A 79 -10.91 8.23 3.61
C ASN A 79 -10.49 9.31 4.63
N ASP A 80 -9.87 8.91 5.73
CA ASP A 80 -9.46 9.78 6.82
C ASP A 80 -8.06 9.36 7.30
N PHE A 81 -7.24 10.34 7.66
CA PHE A 81 -5.85 10.13 8.05
C PHE A 81 -5.72 9.60 9.49
N TYR A 82 -6.59 10.02 10.40
CA TYR A 82 -6.50 9.69 11.83
C TYR A 82 -7.32 8.45 12.18
N GLU A 83 -8.61 8.63 12.48
CA GLU A 83 -9.54 7.55 12.84
C GLU A 83 -9.63 6.48 11.76
N GLY A 84 -9.66 6.90 10.49
CA GLY A 84 -9.69 6.00 9.35
C GLY A 84 -8.46 5.09 9.23
N GLN A 85 -7.32 5.51 9.80
CA GLN A 85 -6.09 4.71 9.86
C GLN A 85 -5.76 4.22 11.27
N ALA A 86 -6.71 4.29 12.21
CA ALA A 86 -6.55 3.87 13.60
C ALA A 86 -5.37 4.56 14.31
N ARG A 87 -5.14 5.85 14.07
CA ARG A 87 -4.10 6.63 14.79
C ARG A 87 -4.60 7.07 16.16
N LEU A 88 -3.71 7.16 17.15
CA LEU A 88 -4.08 7.59 18.51
C LEU A 88 -3.79 9.08 18.77
N ASP A 89 -3.27 9.78 17.77
CA ASP A 89 -2.78 11.16 17.86
C ASP A 89 -3.63 12.17 17.08
N GLY A 90 -4.88 11.80 16.80
CA GLY A 90 -5.90 12.70 16.25
C GLY A 90 -6.58 13.53 17.34
N ALA A 91 -7.35 14.53 16.91
CA ALA A 91 -8.18 15.32 17.82
C ALA A 91 -9.31 14.50 18.48
N PHE A 92 -9.81 13.49 17.77
CA PHE A 92 -10.80 12.52 18.25
C PHE A 92 -10.20 11.12 18.17
N CYS A 93 -10.50 10.27 19.16
CA CYS A 93 -10.02 8.90 19.24
C CYS A 93 -10.92 8.08 20.18
N ASP A 94 -11.91 7.39 19.62
CA ASP A 94 -12.90 6.60 20.36
C ASP A 94 -12.49 5.12 20.55
N TYR A 95 -11.19 4.82 20.47
CA TYR A 95 -10.64 3.46 20.58
C TYR A 95 -9.31 3.40 21.33
N SER A 96 -8.98 2.23 21.86
CA SER A 96 -7.74 1.99 22.62
C SER A 96 -6.54 1.60 21.73
N LYS A 97 -5.34 1.62 22.32
CA LYS A 97 -4.12 1.12 21.66
C LYS A 97 -4.22 -0.36 21.29
N GLU A 98 -4.84 -1.16 22.14
CA GLU A 98 -5.06 -2.59 21.90
C GLU A 98 -5.98 -2.81 20.70
N GLU A 99 -7.07 -2.04 20.59
CA GLU A 99 -7.99 -2.10 19.44
C GLU A 99 -7.31 -1.69 18.13
N LYS A 100 -6.50 -0.61 18.16
CA LYS A 100 -5.62 -0.22 17.04
C LYS A 100 -4.74 -1.39 16.61
N LEU A 101 -3.99 -1.99 17.53
CA LEU A 101 -3.05 -3.05 17.22
C LEU A 101 -3.75 -4.29 16.66
N GLN A 102 -4.88 -4.69 17.23
CA GLN A 102 -5.70 -5.79 16.72
C GLN A 102 -6.17 -5.51 15.29
N PHE A 103 -6.61 -4.28 14.99
CA PHE A 103 -7.02 -3.87 13.65
C PHE A 103 -5.86 -3.96 12.65
N LEU A 104 -4.70 -3.38 12.98
CA LEU A 104 -3.52 -3.36 12.11
C LEU A 104 -2.95 -4.77 11.88
N GLN A 105 -2.86 -5.59 12.93
CA GLN A 105 -2.43 -6.99 12.82
C GLN A 105 -3.38 -7.80 11.94
N LYS A 106 -4.70 -7.61 12.08
CA LYS A 106 -5.70 -8.25 11.22
C LYS A 106 -5.57 -7.83 9.76
N ALA A 107 -5.26 -6.56 9.49
CA ALA A 107 -4.98 -6.08 8.14
C ALA A 107 -3.70 -6.73 7.59
N HIS A 108 -2.64 -6.77 8.39
CA HIS A 108 -1.36 -7.40 8.03
C HIS A 108 -1.51 -8.89 7.70
N LEU A 109 -2.23 -9.66 8.52
CA LEU A 109 -2.54 -11.07 8.28
C LEU A 109 -3.32 -11.29 6.98
N LYS A 110 -4.01 -10.26 6.49
CA LYS A 110 -4.71 -10.30 5.20
C LYS A 110 -3.85 -9.84 4.02
N GLY A 111 -2.57 -9.59 4.26
CA GLY A 111 -1.58 -9.21 3.26
C GLY A 111 -1.43 -7.70 3.07
N VAL A 112 -2.02 -6.86 3.93
CA VAL A 112 -1.79 -5.41 3.90
C VAL A 112 -0.37 -5.10 4.33
N LYS A 113 0.33 -4.28 3.54
CA LYS A 113 1.71 -3.86 3.77
C LYS A 113 1.86 -2.36 4.00
N ASN A 114 0.90 -1.55 3.54
CA ASN A 114 0.86 -0.11 3.79
C ASN A 114 -0.57 0.43 3.84
N ILE A 115 -0.70 1.71 4.22
CA ILE A 115 -1.96 2.45 4.35
C ILE A 115 -1.78 3.82 3.67
N GLU A 116 -2.73 4.23 2.84
CA GLU A 116 -2.80 5.57 2.21
C GLU A 116 -4.26 5.92 1.87
N MET A 117 -4.53 6.91 0.99
CA MET A 117 -5.87 7.51 0.87
C MET A 117 -6.42 7.65 -0.57
N GLU A 118 -5.67 7.33 -1.61
CA GLU A 118 -6.01 7.68 -3.00
C GLU A 118 -6.22 6.44 -3.89
N SER A 119 -5.50 5.38 -3.59
CA SER A 119 -5.25 4.25 -4.47
C SER A 119 -6.51 3.48 -4.87
N SER A 120 -7.50 3.39 -3.99
CA SER A 120 -8.79 2.72 -4.29
C SER A 120 -9.63 3.51 -5.30
N CYS A 121 -9.57 4.85 -5.27
CA CYS A 121 -10.27 5.67 -6.24
C CYS A 121 -9.53 5.67 -7.59
N PHE A 122 -8.20 5.80 -7.55
CA PHE A 122 -7.32 5.73 -8.71
C PHE A 122 -7.50 4.41 -9.49
N SER A 123 -7.35 3.27 -8.82
CA SER A 123 -7.47 1.96 -9.46
C SER A 123 -8.86 1.70 -10.04
N ALA A 124 -9.93 2.10 -9.35
CA ALA A 124 -11.29 1.99 -9.87
C ALA A 124 -11.53 2.84 -11.12
N PHE A 125 -10.93 4.03 -11.16
CA PHE A 125 -10.97 4.90 -12.32
C PHE A 125 -10.23 4.26 -13.51
N CYS A 126 -8.98 3.84 -13.33
CA CYS A 126 -8.19 3.20 -14.38
C CYS A 126 -8.84 1.91 -14.88
N THR A 127 -9.37 1.08 -13.98
CA THR A 127 -10.11 -0.14 -14.34
C THR A 127 -11.30 0.19 -15.24
N ARG A 128 -12.07 1.24 -14.92
CA ARG A 128 -13.21 1.67 -15.73
C ARG A 128 -12.80 2.25 -17.08
N ALA A 129 -11.64 2.90 -17.14
CA ALA A 129 -11.09 3.47 -18.36
C ALA A 129 -10.36 2.43 -19.24
N ASN A 130 -10.25 1.17 -18.79
CA ASN A 130 -9.46 0.12 -19.43
C ASN A 130 -7.98 0.52 -19.62
N VAL A 131 -7.40 1.16 -18.60
CA VAL A 131 -5.99 1.60 -18.58
C VAL A 131 -5.23 0.71 -17.60
N ARG A 132 -4.10 0.12 -18.05
CA ARG A 132 -3.17 -0.58 -17.16
C ARG A 132 -2.62 0.42 -16.13
N ALA A 133 -2.64 0.03 -14.86
CA ALA A 133 -2.24 0.92 -13.77
C ALA A 133 -1.52 0.13 -12.68
N ALA A 134 -0.62 0.81 -11.99
CA ALA A 134 0.10 0.35 -10.81
C ALA A 134 0.11 1.48 -9.77
N VAL A 135 0.33 1.12 -8.51
CA VAL A 135 0.54 2.06 -7.41
C VAL A 135 1.86 1.69 -6.74
N ILE A 136 2.69 2.68 -6.49
CA ILE A 136 3.96 2.53 -5.79
C ILE A 136 4.01 3.58 -4.70
N CYS A 137 4.33 3.14 -3.49
CA CYS A 137 4.42 4.00 -2.31
C CYS A 137 5.69 3.69 -1.56
N VAL A 138 6.24 4.68 -0.87
CA VAL A 138 7.21 4.43 0.20
C VAL A 138 6.48 4.40 1.54
N THR A 139 6.90 3.56 2.49
CA THR A 139 6.40 3.61 3.87
C THR A 139 7.31 4.49 4.71
N LEU A 140 6.72 5.49 5.39
CA LEU A 140 7.46 6.46 6.19
C LEU A 140 7.57 6.07 7.68
N LEU A 141 6.81 5.07 8.12
CA LEU A 141 6.85 4.56 9.48
C LEU A 141 6.21 3.17 9.58
N ASN A 142 6.60 2.40 10.59
CA ASN A 142 5.90 1.18 11.01
C ASN A 142 4.73 1.49 11.96
N ARG A 143 3.49 1.38 11.45
CA ARG A 143 2.25 1.64 12.21
C ARG A 143 1.97 0.66 13.36
N LEU A 144 2.63 -0.50 13.38
CA LEU A 144 2.55 -1.43 14.52
C LEU A 144 3.31 -0.93 15.74
N GLU A 145 4.23 0.01 15.54
CA GLU A 145 5.12 0.54 16.58
C GLU A 145 4.70 1.96 16.97
N GLN A 146 4.45 2.81 15.98
CA GLN A 146 4.23 4.25 16.19
C GLN A 146 3.16 4.85 15.29
N ASP A 147 2.81 6.11 15.56
CA ASP A 147 1.97 6.93 14.69
C ASP A 147 2.75 8.12 14.12
N GLN A 148 3.64 8.75 14.89
CA GLN A 148 4.44 9.88 14.43
C GLN A 148 5.61 9.44 13.55
N ILE A 149 6.03 10.35 12.66
CA ILE A 149 7.22 10.18 11.82
C ILE A 149 8.38 10.82 12.56
N ASP A 150 9.35 10.01 12.98
CA ASP A 150 10.51 10.49 13.76
C ASP A 150 11.75 10.72 12.87
N ALA A 151 11.82 10.10 11.69
CA ALA A 151 12.98 10.07 10.79
C ALA A 151 13.00 11.27 9.81
N ILE A 152 13.11 12.49 10.34
CA ILE A 152 12.97 13.72 9.54
C ILE A 152 14.10 13.88 8.50
N ASP A 153 15.33 13.50 8.85
CA ASP A 153 16.51 13.70 8.00
C ASP A 153 16.51 12.79 6.78
N GLU A 154 15.88 11.61 6.87
CA GLU A 154 15.81 10.62 5.79
C GLU A 154 14.59 10.77 4.86
N LEU A 155 13.60 11.59 5.23
CA LEU A 155 12.33 11.70 4.50
C LEU A 155 12.50 12.06 3.03
N GLU A 156 13.37 13.02 2.73
CA GLU A 156 13.59 13.47 1.35
C GLU A 156 14.10 12.31 0.47
N GLU A 157 15.02 11.49 0.99
CA GLU A 157 15.52 10.32 0.25
C GLU A 157 14.42 9.28 0.03
N TRP A 158 13.63 8.99 1.06
CA TRP A 158 12.53 8.02 0.97
C TRP A 158 11.48 8.43 -0.04
N GLU A 159 11.09 9.69 -0.06
CA GLU A 159 10.11 10.25 -0.99
C GLU A 159 10.57 10.16 -2.46
N GLN A 160 11.88 10.19 -2.72
CA GLN A 160 12.42 10.02 -4.07
C GLN A 160 12.37 8.58 -4.59
N ARG A 161 12.29 7.56 -3.72
CA ARG A 161 12.38 6.15 -4.16
C ARG A 161 11.30 5.76 -5.18
N PRO A 162 10.00 6.07 -4.97
CA PRO A 162 8.97 5.79 -5.96
C PRO A 162 9.19 6.55 -7.28
N VAL A 163 9.65 7.80 -7.20
CA VAL A 163 9.93 8.66 -8.37
C VAL A 163 11.06 8.05 -9.21
N ASN A 164 12.12 7.58 -8.57
CA ASN A 164 13.26 6.95 -9.24
C ASN A 164 12.83 5.68 -9.97
N VAL A 165 12.03 4.83 -9.34
CA VAL A 165 11.51 3.60 -9.97
C VAL A 165 10.66 3.92 -11.20
N VAL A 166 9.73 4.88 -11.08
CA VAL A 166 8.84 5.26 -12.20
C VAL A 166 9.61 5.92 -13.33
N THR A 167 10.59 6.78 -13.01
CA THR A 167 11.41 7.46 -14.02
C THR A 167 12.25 6.46 -14.80
N GLN A 168 12.86 5.48 -14.12
CA GLN A 168 13.59 4.40 -14.77
C GLN A 168 12.68 3.52 -15.63
N TYR A 169 11.46 3.23 -15.16
CA TYR A 169 10.46 2.51 -15.96
C TYR A 169 10.16 3.24 -17.27
N ILE A 170 9.89 4.54 -17.20
CA ILE A 170 9.63 5.37 -18.38
C ILE A 170 10.84 5.39 -19.32
N ALA A 171 12.06 5.53 -18.77
CA ALA A 171 13.28 5.55 -19.58
C ALA A 171 13.52 4.22 -20.33
N HIS A 172 13.34 3.07 -19.66
CA HIS A 172 13.44 1.75 -20.30
C HIS A 172 12.44 1.60 -21.45
N HIS A 173 11.15 1.89 -21.19
CA HIS A 173 10.11 1.77 -22.21
C HIS A 173 10.27 2.77 -23.36
N PHE A 174 10.82 3.96 -23.09
CA PHE A 174 11.13 4.92 -24.14
C PHE A 174 12.26 4.40 -25.03
N ASN A 175 13.36 3.92 -24.46
CA ASN A 175 14.50 3.41 -25.23
C ASN A 175 14.16 2.15 -26.03
N ASP A 176 13.33 1.27 -25.50
CA ASP A 176 12.87 0.05 -26.19
C ASP A 176 11.96 0.36 -27.39
N ALA A 177 11.29 1.52 -27.41
CA ALA A 177 10.40 1.91 -28.51
C ALA A 177 11.15 2.47 -29.74
N TYR A 178 12.43 2.84 -29.60
CA TYR A 178 13.24 3.45 -30.66
C TYR A 178 14.48 2.62 -31.05
N ASN A 179 14.62 1.41 -30.51
CA ASN A 179 15.60 0.41 -30.92
C ASN A 179 14.91 -0.81 -31.54
#